data_AF-A0A183CDU5-F1
#
_entry.id   AF-A0A183CDU5-F1
#
_cell.length_a   1.000
_cell.length_b   1.000
_cell.length_c   1.000
_cell.angle_alpha   90.00
_cell.angle_beta   90.00
_cell.angle_gamma   90.00
#
_symmetry.space_group_name_H-M   'P 1'
#
loop_
_entity.id
_entity.type
_entity.pdbx_description
1 polymer ?
#
loop_
_entity_poly.entity_id
_entity_poly.type
_entity_poly.pdbx_seq_one_letter_code
_entity_poly.pdbx_strand_id
1 'polypeptide(L)'
;MACCQARQLPDACLNKCSFNSFTRQTLQNMYFRADSCPMQAAADMQFCAAQGRDHRECCTRNGVGSTLAGAKCLTFCNQIPGNVTQLDMSYLSCYDRFENMKGCFWHDLQRRLSHRIRK
;
A
#
# COMPACT_ATOMS: atom_id res chain seq x y z
N MET A 1 -11.91 3.10 -2.81
CA MET A 1 -12.80 2.15 -3.49
C MET A 1 -12.79 2.28 -5.02
N ALA A 2 -13.18 3.41 -5.63
CA ALA A 2 -13.28 3.55 -7.10
C ALA A 2 -12.06 3.06 -7.91
N CYS A 3 -10.84 3.33 -7.42
CA CYS A 3 -9.62 2.82 -8.08
C CYS A 3 -9.56 1.28 -8.13
N CYS A 4 -9.90 0.57 -7.05
CA CYS A 4 -9.88 -0.90 -7.02
C CYS A 4 -10.94 -1.50 -7.93
N GLN A 5 -12.11 -0.87 -8.05
CA GLN A 5 -13.15 -1.27 -8.99
C GLN A 5 -12.68 -1.09 -10.44
N ALA A 6 -12.03 0.03 -10.75
CA ALA A 6 -11.46 0.28 -12.09
C ALA A 6 -10.34 -0.72 -12.45
N ARG A 7 -9.64 -1.28 -11.45
CA ARG A 7 -8.66 -2.36 -11.62
C ARG A 7 -9.28 -3.76 -11.60
N GLN A 8 -10.61 -3.87 -11.55
CA GLN A 8 -11.35 -5.12 -11.61
C GLN A 8 -10.97 -6.11 -10.49
N LEU A 9 -10.68 -5.60 -9.29
CA LEU A 9 -10.39 -6.48 -8.16
C LEU A 9 -11.65 -7.27 -7.73
N PRO A 10 -11.50 -8.55 -7.32
CA PRO A 10 -12.62 -9.35 -6.83
C PRO A 10 -13.32 -8.73 -5.62
N ASP A 11 -14.60 -9.03 -5.41
CA ASP A 11 -15.40 -8.48 -4.29
C ASP A 11 -14.75 -8.71 -2.92
N ALA A 12 -14.13 -9.88 -2.72
CA ALA A 12 -13.35 -10.19 -1.52
C ALA A 12 -12.27 -9.13 -1.23
N CYS A 13 -11.63 -8.60 -2.27
CA CYS A 13 -10.63 -7.54 -2.19
C CYS A 13 -11.24 -6.15 -2.10
N LEU A 14 -12.39 -5.90 -2.75
CA LEU A 14 -13.08 -4.62 -2.67
C LEU A 14 -13.47 -4.27 -1.23
N ASN A 15 -13.92 -5.27 -0.46
CA ASN A 15 -14.21 -5.13 0.98
C ASN A 15 -12.97 -4.75 1.82
N LYS A 16 -11.78 -4.88 1.25
CA LYS A 16 -10.50 -4.53 1.88
C LYS A 16 -9.89 -3.25 1.31
N CYS A 17 -10.45 -2.69 0.23
CA CYS A 17 -9.94 -1.51 -0.46
C CYS A 17 -10.35 -0.17 0.21
N SER A 18 -9.97 -0.03 1.49
CA SER A 18 -10.07 1.19 2.28
C SER A 18 -8.90 1.29 3.25
N PHE A 19 -8.60 2.50 3.73
CA PHE A 19 -7.55 2.69 4.73
C PHE A 19 -7.83 2.00 6.08
N ASN A 20 -9.09 1.70 6.38
CA ASN A 20 -9.49 1.03 7.62
C ASN A 20 -9.32 -0.50 7.54
N SER A 21 -9.58 -1.07 6.36
CA SER A 21 -9.60 -2.52 6.13
C SER A 21 -8.31 -3.07 5.52
N PHE A 22 -7.55 -2.21 4.83
CA PHE A 22 -6.23 -2.56 4.31
C PHE A 22 -5.21 -2.38 5.43
N THR A 23 -4.94 -3.46 6.16
CA THR A 23 -4.06 -3.48 7.33
C THR A 23 -2.99 -4.55 7.17
N ARG A 24 -1.98 -4.51 8.05
CA ARG A 24 -0.96 -5.57 8.12
C ARG A 24 -1.60 -6.96 8.30
N GLN A 25 -2.61 -7.07 9.16
CA GLN A 25 -3.31 -8.32 9.41
C GLN A 25 -4.02 -8.84 8.15
N THR A 26 -4.69 -7.94 7.41
CA THR A 26 -5.33 -8.32 6.15
C THR A 26 -4.32 -8.87 5.15
N LEU A 27 -3.17 -8.22 4.99
CA LEU A 27 -2.10 -8.70 4.12
C LEU A 27 -1.52 -10.04 4.57
N GLN A 28 -1.35 -10.25 5.87
CA GLN A 28 -0.92 -11.53 6.43
C GLN A 28 -1.92 -12.65 6.09
N ASN A 29 -3.22 -12.39 6.27
CA ASN A 29 -4.26 -13.37 5.94
C ASN A 29 -4.28 -13.69 4.44
N MET A 30 -4.13 -12.69 3.57
CA MET A 30 -4.01 -12.86 2.11
C MET A 30 -2.78 -13.71 1.74
N TYR A 31 -1.64 -13.43 2.37
CA TYR A 31 -0.39 -14.16 2.16
C TYR A 31 -0.51 -15.64 2.56
N PHE A 32 -1.06 -15.92 3.75
CA PHE A 32 -1.28 -17.29 4.25
C PHE A 32 -2.48 -18.00 3.60
N ARG A 33 -3.15 -17.37 2.63
CA ARG A 33 -4.37 -17.88 1.98
C ARG A 33 -5.50 -18.18 2.98
N ALA A 34 -5.47 -17.51 4.14
CA ALA A 34 -6.57 -17.50 5.11
C ALA A 34 -7.64 -16.46 4.73
N ASP A 35 -7.37 -15.65 3.71
CA ASP A 35 -8.27 -14.68 3.12
C ASP A 35 -8.67 -15.11 1.70
N SER A 36 -9.91 -14.84 1.30
CA SER A 36 -10.39 -15.11 -0.06
C SER A 36 -9.89 -14.08 -1.09
N CYS A 37 -9.38 -12.93 -0.65
CA CYS A 37 -8.67 -12.01 -1.51
C CYS A 37 -7.24 -12.52 -1.78
N PRO A 38 -6.85 -12.79 -3.04
CA PRO A 38 -5.52 -13.31 -3.36
C PRO A 38 -4.44 -12.27 -3.10
N MET A 39 -3.26 -12.72 -2.63
CA MET A 39 -2.12 -11.85 -2.35
C MET A 39 -1.68 -11.00 -3.55
N GLN A 40 -1.89 -11.49 -4.79
CA GLN A 40 -1.59 -10.76 -6.02
C GLN A 40 -2.37 -9.44 -6.13
N ALA A 41 -3.58 -9.36 -5.56
CA ALA A 41 -4.38 -8.13 -5.55
C ALA A 41 -3.77 -7.04 -4.65
N ALA A 42 -2.86 -7.39 -3.73
CA ALA A 42 -2.23 -6.44 -2.83
C ALA A 42 -1.46 -5.34 -3.57
N ALA A 43 -0.84 -5.65 -4.71
CA ALA A 43 -0.13 -4.67 -5.53
C ALA A 43 -1.06 -3.57 -6.05
N ASP A 44 -2.25 -3.97 -6.53
CA ASP A 44 -3.27 -3.06 -7.03
C ASP A 44 -3.92 -2.26 -5.91
N MET A 45 -4.18 -2.89 -4.77
CA MET A 45 -4.70 -2.22 -3.57
C MET A 45 -3.70 -1.17 -3.05
N GLN A 46 -2.41 -1.50 -3.01
CA GLN A 46 -1.33 -0.61 -2.63
C GLN A 46 -1.21 0.57 -3.60
N PHE A 47 -1.21 0.30 -4.91
CA PHE A 47 -1.22 1.33 -5.94
C PHE A 47 -2.39 2.29 -5.77
N CYS A 48 -3.59 1.76 -5.51
CA CYS A 48 -4.79 2.55 -5.29
C CYS A 48 -4.72 3.38 -4.00
N ALA A 49 -4.15 2.85 -2.92
CA ALA A 49 -3.92 3.60 -1.69
C ALA A 49 -2.95 4.78 -1.91
N ALA A 50 -1.85 4.52 -2.62
CA ALA A 50 -0.82 5.51 -2.95
C ALA A 50 -1.19 6.43 -4.13
N GLN A 51 -2.31 6.20 -4.80
CA GLN A 51 -2.80 7.00 -5.94
C GLN A 51 -1.76 7.16 -7.07
N GLY A 52 -0.94 6.13 -7.30
CA GLY A 52 0.07 6.13 -8.35
C GLY A 52 1.25 7.09 -8.14
N ARG A 53 1.62 7.39 -6.88
CA ARG A 53 2.65 8.39 -6.54
C ARG A 53 3.82 7.83 -5.76
N ASP A 54 4.87 8.64 -5.73
CA ASP A 54 6.05 8.41 -4.91
C ASP A 54 5.90 9.05 -3.52
N HIS A 55 5.95 8.21 -2.48
CA HIS A 55 5.91 8.60 -1.06
C HIS A 55 7.22 8.29 -0.33
N ARG A 56 8.31 7.98 -1.05
CA ARG A 56 9.58 7.57 -0.44
C ARG A 56 10.09 8.58 0.59
N GLU A 57 9.94 9.88 0.36
CA GLU A 57 10.33 10.91 1.33
C GLU A 57 9.62 10.74 2.68
N CYS A 58 8.29 10.61 2.67
CA CYS A 58 7.51 10.37 3.88
C CYS A 58 7.87 9.02 4.52
N CYS A 59 7.96 7.96 3.71
CA CYS A 59 8.27 6.62 4.21
C CYS A 59 9.65 6.53 4.87
N THR A 60 10.66 7.18 4.30
CA THR A 60 12.00 7.26 4.89
C THR A 60 11.95 7.94 6.25
N ARG A 61 11.27 9.09 6.37
CA ARG A 61 11.10 9.80 7.65
C ARG A 61 10.32 8.99 8.68
N ASN A 62 9.41 8.11 8.23
CA ASN A 62 8.59 7.26 9.09
C ASN A 62 9.17 5.85 9.30
N GLY A 63 10.47 5.65 9.03
CA GLY A 63 11.19 4.44 9.42
C GLY A 63 10.83 3.19 8.60
N VAL A 64 10.23 3.34 7.42
CA VAL A 64 9.89 2.20 6.54
C VAL A 64 11.15 1.46 6.09
N GLY A 65 12.26 2.19 5.87
CA GLY A 65 13.54 1.61 5.48
C GLY A 65 14.35 1.01 6.65
N SER A 66 13.82 1.00 7.87
CA SER A 66 14.53 0.58 9.09
C SER A 66 14.16 -0.85 9.54
N THR A 67 13.54 -1.63 8.67
CA THR A 67 13.26 -3.07 8.92
C THR A 67 14.50 -3.91 8.63
N LEU A 68 14.43 -5.22 8.89
CA LEU A 68 15.48 -6.17 8.49
C LEU A 68 15.76 -6.14 6.98
N ALA A 69 14.73 -5.84 6.18
CA ALA A 69 14.83 -5.69 4.75
C ALA A 69 15.52 -4.38 4.31
N GLY A 70 15.64 -3.39 5.20
CA GLY A 70 16.34 -2.14 4.92
C GLY A 70 15.65 -1.28 3.85
N ALA A 71 16.45 -0.57 3.06
CA ALA A 71 15.98 0.40 2.08
C ALA A 71 15.08 -0.19 0.98
N LYS A 72 15.13 -1.51 0.71
CA LYS A 72 14.26 -2.14 -0.30
C LYS A 72 12.77 -2.01 0.03
N CYS A 73 12.42 -1.81 1.31
CA CYS A 73 11.03 -1.55 1.71
C CYS A 73 10.47 -0.24 1.15
N LEU A 74 11.34 0.70 0.75
CA LEU A 74 10.92 1.93 0.10
C LEU A 74 10.32 1.68 -1.31
N THR A 75 10.51 0.48 -1.89
CA THR A 75 9.83 0.11 -3.14
C THR A 75 8.30 0.11 -2.98
N PHE A 76 7.78 -0.27 -1.81
CA PHE A 76 6.34 -0.25 -1.52
C PHE A 76 5.76 1.16 -1.40
N CYS A 77 6.62 2.18 -1.25
CA CYS A 77 6.24 3.58 -1.15
C CYS A 77 6.30 4.32 -2.49
N ASN A 78 7.03 3.77 -3.45
CA ASN A 78 7.02 4.28 -4.81
C ASN A 78 6.00 3.49 -5.63
N GLN A 79 4.84 4.09 -5.89
CA GLN A 79 3.77 3.45 -6.66
C GLN A 79 3.56 4.13 -8.01
N ILE A 80 4.57 4.83 -8.53
CA ILE A 80 4.55 5.34 -9.91
C ILE A 80 4.40 4.14 -10.87
N PRO A 81 3.42 4.17 -11.81
CA PRO A 81 3.26 3.10 -12.79
C PRO A 81 4.54 2.81 -13.59
N GLY A 82 4.71 1.56 -14.00
CA GLY A 82 5.78 1.14 -14.91
C GLY A 82 7.06 0.62 -14.23
N ASN A 83 7.21 0.78 -12.92
CA ASN A 83 8.33 0.19 -12.19
C ASN A 83 7.91 -1.11 -11.47
N VAL A 84 7.96 -2.23 -12.19
CA VAL A 84 7.57 -3.54 -11.65
C VAL A 84 8.75 -4.14 -10.89
N THR A 85 8.63 -4.20 -9.56
CA THR A 85 9.58 -4.94 -8.72
C THR A 85 9.09 -6.38 -8.56
N GLN A 86 9.95 -7.37 -8.85
CA GLN A 86 9.66 -8.75 -8.47
C GLN A 86 9.88 -8.90 -6.96
N LEU A 87 8.79 -9.15 -6.24
CA LEU A 87 8.82 -9.30 -4.79
C LEU A 87 9.05 -10.77 -4.45
N ASP A 88 10.05 -11.03 -3.62
CA ASP A 88 10.34 -12.33 -3.04
C ASP A 88 10.15 -12.30 -1.51
N MET A 89 10.47 -13.42 -0.85
CA MET A 89 10.37 -13.57 0.61
C MET A 89 11.23 -12.58 1.39
N SER A 90 12.26 -12.02 0.77
CA SER A 90 13.15 -11.08 1.44
C SER A 90 12.44 -9.76 1.78
N TYR A 91 11.29 -9.47 1.19
CA TYR A 91 10.47 -8.28 1.45
C TYR A 91 9.47 -8.45 2.59
N LEU A 92 9.32 -9.64 3.18
CA LEU A 92 8.29 -9.89 4.21
C LEU A 92 8.38 -8.94 5.40
N SER A 93 9.59 -8.67 5.89
CA SER A 93 9.79 -7.75 7.03
C SER A 93 9.41 -6.29 6.72
N CYS A 94 9.20 -5.92 5.45
CA CYS A 94 8.67 -4.62 5.09
C CYS A 94 7.24 -4.41 5.62
N TYR A 95 6.45 -5.48 5.74
CA TYR A 95 5.08 -5.38 6.26
C TYR A 95 5.02 -5.06 7.77
N ASP A 96 6.14 -5.14 8.50
CA ASP A 96 6.22 -4.66 9.89
C ASP A 96 6.02 -3.14 9.97
N ARG A 97 6.30 -2.42 8.88
CA ARG A 97 6.09 -0.97 8.74
C ARG A 97 4.90 -0.64 7.84
N PHE A 98 4.00 -1.59 7.61
CA PHE A 98 2.87 -1.38 6.70
C PHE A 98 1.97 -0.21 7.11
N GLU A 99 1.67 -0.07 8.41
CA GLU A 99 0.86 1.05 8.90
C GLU A 99 1.59 2.40 8.72
N ASN A 100 2.93 2.44 8.80
CA ASN A 100 3.71 3.64 8.48
C ASN A 100 3.61 3.99 6.98
N MET A 101 3.70 3.00 6.09
CA MET A 101 3.50 3.21 4.64
C MET A 101 2.11 3.77 4.37
N LYS A 102 1.07 3.11 4.91
CA LYS A 102 -0.32 3.50 4.74
C LYS A 102 -0.61 4.89 5.29
N GLY A 103 -0.04 5.24 6.45
CA GLY A 103 -0.14 6.58 7.03
C GLY A 103 0.37 7.67 6.08
N CYS A 104 1.51 7.43 5.41
CA CYS A 104 2.03 8.36 4.40
C CYS A 104 1.05 8.59 3.24
N PHE A 105 0.42 7.53 2.73
CA PHE A 105 -0.56 7.65 1.65
C PHE A 105 -1.81 8.41 2.10
N TRP A 106 -2.28 8.12 3.32
CA TRP A 106 -3.45 8.78 3.90
C TRP A 106 -3.25 10.28 4.11
N HIS A 107 -2.12 10.67 4.72
CA HIS A 107 -1.83 12.07 4.97
C HIS A 107 -1.67 12.88 3.69
N ASP A 108 -1.04 12.32 2.66
CA ASP A 108 -0.93 12.99 1.36
C ASP A 108 -2.31 13.15 0.68
N LEU A 109 -3.18 12.14 0.78
CA LEU A 109 -4.57 12.24 0.33
C LEU A 109 -5.32 13.37 1.05
N GLN A 110 -5.28 13.39 2.39
CA GLN A 110 -5.96 14.42 3.19
C GLN A 110 -5.46 15.82 2.85
N ARG A 111 -4.14 16.01 2.75
CA ARG A 111 -3.54 17.30 2.37
C ARG A 111 -4.08 17.77 1.01
N ARG A 112 -4.15 16.88 0.02
CA ARG A 112 -4.63 17.21 -1.33
C ARG A 112 -6.13 17.52 -1.36
N LEU A 113 -6.96 16.80 -0.59
CA LEU A 113 -8.37 17.12 -0.46
C LEU A 113 -8.58 18.50 0.19
N SER A 114 -7.84 18.79 1.26
CA SER A 114 -7.87 20.11 1.91
C SER A 114 -7.48 21.25 0.97
N HIS A 115 -6.50 21.05 0.08
CA HIS A 115 -6.15 22.05 -0.93
C HIS A 115 -7.20 22.22 -2.02
N ARG A 116 -7.93 21.15 -2.38
CA ARG A 116 -8.99 21.21 -3.39
C ARG A 116 -10.22 21.97 -2.87
N ILE A 117 -10.54 21.86 -1.59
CA ILE A 117 -11.66 22.59 -0.96
C ILE A 117 -11.37 24.09 -0.83
N ARG A 118 -10.08 24.48 -0.77
CA ARG A 118 -9.65 25.88 -0.68
C ARG A 118 -9.52 26.59 -2.04
N LYS A 119 -9.83 25.92 -3.14
CA LYS A 119 -9.87 26.50 -4.49
C LYS A 119 -11.32 26.55 -4.97
#